data_AF-A0A958LYC4-F1
#
_entry.id   AF-A0A958LYC4-F1
#
_cell.length_a   1.000
_cell.length_b   1.000
_cell.length_c   1.000
_cell.angle_alpha   90.00
_cell.angle_beta   90.00
_cell.angle_gamma   90.00
#
_symmetry.space_group_name_H-M   'P 1'
#
loop_
_entity.id
_entity.type
_entity.pdbx_description
1 polymer ?
#
loop_
_entity_poly.entity_id
_entity_poly.type
_entity_poly.pdbx_seq_one_letter_code
_entity_poly.pdbx_strand_id
1 'polypeptide(L)'
;MNGEKHGKGAYYYKNGDKYIGDWLKNKKNGHGILEFASGAVYDGEWVDDKVSNKGEIVYANKDKYEGNFLNGKKHGKGVYHYQTGGKYKGEWLNDKKHGYGLIEYANGDRFEGNWRNGQRSDHGVY
;
A
#
# COMPACT_ATOMS: atom_id res chain seq x y z
N MET A 1 25.38 11.27 -25.15
CA MET A 1 25.49 11.12 -23.69
C MET A 1 24.14 10.64 -23.18
N ASN A 2 24.01 9.35 -22.86
CA ASN A 2 22.77 8.84 -22.28
C ASN A 2 22.82 9.08 -20.77
N GLY A 3 22.20 10.18 -20.32
CA GLY A 3 22.05 10.47 -18.91
C GLY A 3 21.08 9.48 -18.28
N GLU A 4 21.61 8.47 -17.59
CA GLU A 4 20.80 7.56 -16.79
C GLU A 4 20.35 8.26 -15.50
N LYS A 5 19.07 8.14 -15.12
CA LYS A 5 18.60 8.63 -13.82
C LYS A 5 19.23 7.79 -12.72
N HIS A 6 19.90 8.47 -11.80
CA HIS A 6 20.56 7.89 -10.62
C HIS A 6 20.47 8.87 -9.46
N GLY A 7 20.33 8.37 -8.23
CA GLY A 7 20.17 9.19 -7.04
C GLY A 7 18.75 9.79 -6.93
N LYS A 8 18.61 10.93 -6.25
CA LYS A 8 17.31 11.56 -6.02
C LYS A 8 16.85 12.37 -7.22
N GLY A 9 15.58 12.27 -7.57
CA GLY A 9 15.01 13.05 -8.67
C GLY A 9 13.48 13.06 -8.70
N ALA A 10 12.95 14.09 -9.36
CA ALA A 10 11.53 14.20 -9.66
C ALA A 10 11.26 13.80 -11.11
N TYR A 11 10.14 13.13 -11.36
CA TYR A 11 9.65 12.82 -12.69
C TYR A 11 8.14 13.09 -12.79
N TYR A 12 7.78 13.90 -13.77
CA TYR A 12 6.41 14.31 -14.06
C TYR A 12 5.91 13.54 -15.27
N TYR A 13 4.88 12.74 -15.09
CA TYR A 13 4.32 11.90 -16.14
C TYR A 13 3.29 12.70 -16.95
N LYS A 14 3.11 12.33 -18.23
CA LYS A 14 2.13 12.99 -19.12
C LYS A 14 0.68 12.84 -18.65
N ASN A 15 0.38 11.79 -17.89
CA ASN A 15 -0.94 11.56 -17.30
C ASN A 15 -1.21 12.40 -16.04
N GLY A 16 -0.26 13.24 -15.62
CA GLY A 16 -0.35 14.08 -14.42
C GLY A 16 0.22 13.45 -13.16
N ASP A 17 0.60 12.16 -13.18
CA ASP A 17 1.28 11.55 -12.03
C ASP A 17 2.65 12.21 -11.79
N LYS A 18 3.12 12.16 -10.56
CA LYS A 18 4.40 12.75 -10.15
C LYS A 18 5.12 11.83 -9.18
N TYR A 19 6.33 11.44 -9.54
CA TYR A 19 7.23 10.69 -8.67
C TYR A 19 8.36 11.59 -8.16
N ILE A 20 8.63 11.55 -6.87
CA ILE A 20 9.82 12.14 -6.25
C ILE A 20 10.48 11.05 -5.39
N GLY A 21 11.71 10.68 -5.71
CA GLY A 21 12.40 9.66 -4.93
C GLY A 21 13.73 9.23 -5.52
N ASP A 22 14.19 8.09 -5.05
CA ASP A 22 15.44 7.48 -5.44
C ASP A 22 15.31 6.77 -6.80
N TRP A 23 16.37 6.88 -7.60
CA TRP A 23 16.53 6.27 -8.92
C TRP A 23 17.81 5.46 -8.97
N LEU A 24 17.74 4.32 -9.64
CA LEU A 24 18.90 3.50 -9.98
C LEU A 24 18.76 3.02 -11.43
N LYS A 25 19.69 3.43 -12.30
CA LYS A 25 19.73 3.01 -13.72
C LYS A 25 18.39 3.19 -14.43
N ASN A 26 17.84 4.41 -14.36
CA ASN A 26 16.53 4.78 -14.93
C ASN A 26 15.28 4.18 -14.28
N LYS A 27 15.42 3.36 -13.23
CA LYS A 27 14.29 2.77 -12.50
C LYS A 27 14.11 3.41 -11.14
N LYS A 28 12.86 3.50 -10.67
CA LYS A 28 12.55 3.84 -9.27
C LYS A 28 13.09 2.71 -8.39
N ASN A 29 13.96 3.04 -7.45
CA ASN A 29 14.64 2.06 -6.60
C ASN A 29 15.11 2.74 -5.32
N GLY A 30 14.72 2.22 -4.15
CA GLY A 30 14.83 2.90 -2.87
C GLY A 30 13.51 3.57 -2.47
N HIS A 31 13.58 4.67 -1.72
CA HIS A 31 12.39 5.33 -1.21
C HIS A 31 11.84 6.36 -2.20
N GLY A 32 10.52 6.49 -2.30
CA GLY A 32 9.91 7.51 -3.14
C GLY A 32 8.42 7.70 -2.94
N ILE A 33 7.98 8.93 -3.20
CA ILE A 33 6.59 9.37 -3.16
C ILE A 33 6.05 9.41 -4.59
N LEU A 34 4.92 8.76 -4.83
CA LEU A 34 4.15 8.84 -6.06
C LEU A 34 2.78 9.49 -5.77
N GLU A 35 2.61 10.71 -6.26
CA GLU A 35 1.33 11.40 -6.30
C GLU A 35 0.62 11.02 -7.61
N PHE A 36 -0.55 10.40 -7.51
CA PHE A 36 -1.36 10.04 -8.66
C PHE A 36 -2.28 11.21 -9.03
N ALA A 37 -2.49 11.44 -10.33
CA ALA A 37 -3.44 12.45 -10.82
C ALA A 37 -4.88 12.19 -10.35
N SER A 38 -5.20 10.94 -9.99
CA SER A 38 -6.47 10.53 -9.38
C SER A 38 -6.66 11.04 -7.94
N GLY A 39 -5.62 11.59 -7.31
CA GLY A 39 -5.63 12.08 -5.93
C GLY A 39 -5.14 11.08 -4.88
N ALA A 40 -4.77 9.86 -5.29
CA ALA A 40 -4.07 8.93 -4.39
C ALA A 40 -2.60 9.35 -4.22
N VAL A 41 -1.99 9.01 -3.09
CA VAL A 41 -0.57 9.23 -2.81
C VAL A 41 0.02 7.96 -2.21
N TYR A 42 1.08 7.44 -2.82
CA TYR A 42 1.91 6.38 -2.25
C TYR A 42 3.22 6.97 -1.73
N ASP A 43 3.62 6.56 -0.54
CA ASP A 43 4.91 6.89 0.06
C ASP A 43 5.57 5.60 0.56
N GLY A 44 6.72 5.22 0.01
CA GLY A 44 7.44 4.06 0.49
C GLY A 44 8.48 3.51 -0.48
N GLU A 45 8.77 2.22 -0.30
CA GLU A 45 9.88 1.54 -0.96
C GLU A 45 9.54 1.06 -2.38
N TRP A 46 10.54 1.13 -3.25
CA TRP A 46 10.50 0.75 -4.66
C TRP A 46 11.68 -0.17 -4.98
N VAL A 47 11.41 -1.21 -5.77
CA VAL A 47 12.43 -2.09 -6.32
C VAL A 47 12.12 -2.27 -7.80
N ASP A 48 13.04 -1.83 -8.66
CA ASP A 48 12.92 -1.94 -10.12
C ASP A 48 11.54 -1.49 -10.66
N ASP A 49 11.19 -0.24 -10.38
CA ASP A 49 9.92 0.41 -10.75
C ASP A 49 8.66 -0.12 -10.05
N LYS A 50 8.79 -1.11 -9.17
CA LYS A 50 7.66 -1.71 -8.45
C LYS A 50 7.67 -1.36 -6.97
N VAL A 51 6.53 -0.87 -6.51
CA VAL A 51 6.20 -0.76 -5.07
C VAL A 51 6.43 -2.11 -4.39
N SER A 52 7.32 -2.13 -3.40
CA SER A 52 7.79 -3.35 -2.72
C SER A 52 8.18 -3.01 -1.29
N ASN A 53 8.32 -4.00 -0.41
CA ASN A 53 8.68 -3.79 1.00
C ASN A 53 7.67 -2.88 1.71
N LYS A 54 8.09 -1.94 2.55
CA LYS A 54 7.21 -1.10 3.37
C LYS A 54 6.74 0.13 2.60
N GLY A 55 5.49 0.51 2.84
CA GLY A 55 4.95 1.78 2.36
C GLY A 55 3.59 2.08 2.93
N GLU A 56 3.11 3.26 2.56
CA GLU A 56 1.80 3.80 2.88
C GLU A 56 1.14 4.27 1.58
N ILE A 57 -0.15 4.01 1.43
CA ILE A 57 -0.97 4.60 0.37
C ILE A 57 -2.21 5.24 0.98
N VAL A 58 -2.41 6.53 0.68
CA VAL A 58 -3.66 7.24 0.93
C VAL A 58 -4.41 7.30 -0.38
N TYR A 59 -5.60 6.71 -0.41
CA TYR A 59 -6.44 6.66 -1.62
C TYR A 59 -7.23 7.97 -1.78
N ALA A 60 -7.75 8.21 -2.99
CA ALA A 60 -8.56 9.39 -3.28
C ALA A 60 -9.83 9.48 -2.39
N ASN A 61 -10.40 8.33 -2.00
CA ASN A 61 -11.52 8.23 -1.06
C ASN A 61 -11.12 8.42 0.41
N LYS A 62 -9.87 8.79 0.69
CA LYS A 62 -9.26 8.97 2.02
C LYS A 62 -9.07 7.70 2.85
N ASP A 63 -9.39 6.52 2.31
CA ASP A 63 -8.90 5.30 2.91
C ASP A 63 -7.37 5.30 2.91
N LYS A 64 -6.78 4.56 3.84
CA LYS A 64 -5.33 4.45 3.97
C LYS A 64 -4.91 3.00 4.18
N TYR A 65 -3.82 2.60 3.56
CA TYR A 65 -3.14 1.35 3.89
C TYR A 65 -1.69 1.62 4.25
N GLU A 66 -1.22 1.04 5.35
CA GLU A 66 0.17 1.05 5.80
C GLU A 66 0.62 -0.39 6.01
N GLY A 67 1.70 -0.83 5.36
CA GLY A 67 2.08 -2.24 5.45
C GLY A 67 3.14 -2.65 4.46
N ASN A 68 3.25 -3.97 4.26
CA ASN A 68 4.13 -4.46 3.20
C ASN A 68 3.41 -4.52 1.85
N PHE A 69 4.21 -4.40 0.81
CA PHE A 69 3.86 -4.55 -0.57
C PHE A 69 4.80 -5.52 -1.27
N LEU A 70 4.29 -6.16 -2.30
CA LEU A 70 5.07 -7.00 -3.20
C LEU A 70 4.56 -6.78 -4.63
N ASN A 71 5.42 -6.28 -5.51
CA ASN A 71 5.10 -6.03 -6.92
C ASN A 71 3.82 -5.17 -7.11
N GLY A 72 3.66 -4.11 -6.31
CA GLY A 72 2.50 -3.21 -6.39
C GLY A 72 1.25 -3.65 -5.65
N LYS A 73 1.28 -4.81 -4.97
CA LYS A 73 0.12 -5.36 -4.25
C LYS A 73 0.37 -5.39 -2.75
N LYS A 74 -0.66 -5.14 -1.95
CA LYS A 74 -0.61 -5.33 -0.48
C LYS A 74 -0.29 -6.79 -0.18
N HIS A 75 0.70 -7.01 0.68
CA HIS A 75 1.23 -8.34 0.98
C HIS A 75 1.76 -8.40 2.42
N GLY A 76 1.79 -9.59 3.04
CA GLY A 76 2.26 -9.76 4.41
C GLY A 76 1.44 -8.97 5.42
N LYS A 77 2.07 -8.43 6.47
CA LYS A 77 1.37 -7.66 7.50
C LYS A 77 1.09 -6.21 7.07
N GLY A 78 -0.12 -5.72 7.36
CA GLY A 78 -0.51 -4.34 7.12
C GLY A 78 -1.80 -3.94 7.85
N VAL A 79 -2.04 -2.64 7.92
CA VAL A 79 -3.24 -2.03 8.49
C VAL A 79 -3.94 -1.24 7.39
N TYR A 80 -5.23 -1.47 7.21
CA TYR A 80 -6.10 -0.69 6.33
C TYR A 80 -7.08 0.10 7.20
N HIS A 81 -7.01 1.41 7.09
CA HIS A 81 -7.91 2.35 7.75
C HIS A 81 -8.97 2.76 6.74
N TYR A 82 -10.23 2.56 7.11
CA TYR A 82 -11.37 3.02 6.33
C TYR A 82 -11.69 4.45 6.74
N GLN A 83 -11.98 5.32 5.77
CA GLN A 83 -12.40 6.69 6.05
C GLN A 83 -13.67 6.75 6.92
N THR A 84 -14.48 5.68 6.91
CA THR A 84 -15.67 5.52 7.75
C THR A 84 -15.36 5.26 9.23
N GLY A 85 -14.08 5.13 9.61
CA GLY A 85 -13.60 5.00 10.99
C GLY A 85 -13.20 3.57 11.40
N GLY A 86 -13.60 2.55 10.64
CA GLY A 86 -13.14 1.19 10.89
C GLY A 86 -11.68 0.98 10.46
N LYS A 87 -11.06 -0.11 10.91
CA LYS A 87 -9.75 -0.57 10.39
C LYS A 87 -9.65 -2.09 10.39
N TYR A 88 -8.82 -2.61 9.49
CA TYR A 88 -8.38 -4.01 9.49
C TYR A 88 -6.87 -4.06 9.73
N LYS A 89 -6.43 -4.82 10.73
CA LYS A 89 -5.02 -5.10 11.00
C LYS A 89 -4.80 -6.60 10.85
N GLY A 90 -3.95 -7.00 9.92
CA GLY A 90 -3.72 -8.43 9.72
C GLY A 90 -2.82 -8.74 8.54
N GLU A 91 -2.90 -9.98 8.10
CA GLU A 91 -2.19 -10.47 6.94
C GLU A 91 -2.93 -10.16 5.63
N TRP A 92 -2.14 -10.01 4.57
CA TRP A 92 -2.54 -9.67 3.22
C TRP A 92 -1.82 -10.57 2.22
N LEU A 93 -2.53 -10.98 1.19
CA LEU A 93 -1.98 -11.74 0.07
C LEU A 93 -2.58 -11.21 -1.23
N ASN A 94 -1.76 -10.51 -2.03
CA ASN A 94 -2.13 -9.99 -3.34
C ASN A 94 -3.42 -9.12 -3.27
N ASP A 95 -3.38 -8.08 -2.44
CA ASP A 95 -4.49 -7.14 -2.18
C ASP A 95 -5.70 -7.69 -1.43
N LYS A 96 -5.69 -8.96 -1.05
CA LYS A 96 -6.77 -9.60 -0.30
C LYS A 96 -6.37 -9.81 1.15
N LYS A 97 -7.31 -9.58 2.08
CA LYS A 97 -7.18 -10.03 3.47
C LYS A 97 -6.95 -11.55 3.47
N HIS A 98 -5.93 -12.00 4.18
CA HIS A 98 -5.52 -13.40 4.23
C HIS A 98 -4.94 -13.69 5.62
N GLY A 99 -4.86 -14.96 6.04
CA GLY A 99 -4.27 -15.33 7.32
C GLY A 99 -5.04 -14.74 8.50
N TYR A 100 -4.36 -14.47 9.61
CA TYR A 100 -4.99 -13.92 10.80
C TYR A 100 -5.17 -12.40 10.72
N GLY A 101 -6.30 -11.89 11.23
CA GLY A 101 -6.54 -10.45 11.28
C GLY A 101 -7.67 -10.03 12.20
N LEU A 102 -7.57 -8.78 12.64
CA LEU A 102 -8.51 -8.06 13.50
C LEU A 102 -9.20 -6.96 12.69
N ILE A 103 -10.54 -6.97 12.66
CA ILE A 103 -11.33 -5.81 12.26
C ILE A 103 -11.79 -5.08 13.51
N GLU A 104 -11.58 -3.78 13.54
CA GLU A 104 -12.26 -2.87 14.45
C GLU A 104 -13.24 -2.05 13.62
N TYR A 105 -14.52 -2.09 13.97
CA TYR A 105 -15.58 -1.35 13.31
C TYR A 105 -15.70 0.05 13.90
N ALA A 106 -16.32 0.97 13.16
CA ALA A 106 -16.47 2.37 13.59
C ALA A 106 -17.29 2.52 14.87
N ASN A 107 -18.18 1.56 15.17
CA ASN A 107 -18.98 1.50 16.39
C ASN A 107 -18.23 0.90 17.59
N GLY A 108 -16.96 0.52 17.41
CA GLY A 108 -16.13 -0.09 18.46
C GLY A 108 -16.17 -1.62 18.50
N ASP A 109 -17.10 -2.25 17.77
CA ASP A 109 -17.16 -3.71 17.67
C ASP A 109 -15.85 -4.25 17.08
N ARG A 110 -15.51 -5.48 17.46
CA ARG A 110 -14.30 -6.14 17.00
C ARG A 110 -14.61 -7.52 16.46
N PHE A 111 -13.83 -7.94 15.49
CA PHE A 111 -13.84 -9.30 15.00
C PHE A 111 -12.41 -9.76 14.81
N GLU A 112 -12.08 -10.90 15.41
CA GLU A 112 -10.75 -11.49 15.28
C GLU A 112 -10.86 -12.93 14.77
N GLY A 113 -10.11 -13.23 13.70
CA GLY A 113 -10.19 -14.54 13.08
C GLY A 113 -9.35 -14.68 11.82
N ASN A 114 -9.51 -15.84 11.16
CA ASN A 114 -8.80 -16.15 9.94
C ASN A 114 -9.55 -15.65 8.70
N TRP A 115 -8.77 -15.28 7.68
CA TRP A 115 -9.21 -14.76 6.40
C TRP A 115 -8.63 -15.60 5.27
N ARG A 116 -9.45 -15.90 4.27
CA ARG A 116 -9.01 -16.54 3.03
C ARG A 116 -9.61 -15.80 1.85
N ASN A 117 -8.75 -15.24 1.00
CA ASN A 117 -9.15 -14.53 -0.23
C ASN A 117 -10.16 -13.39 0.01
N GLY A 118 -10.02 -12.67 1.13
CA GLY A 118 -10.93 -11.57 1.48
C GLY A 118 -12.18 -11.99 2.25
N GLN A 119 -12.41 -13.29 2.45
CA GLN A 119 -13.54 -13.81 3.21
C GLN A 119 -13.09 -14.26 4.60
N ARG A 120 -13.87 -13.91 5.63
CA ARG A 120 -13.67 -14.44 7.00
C ARG A 120 -14.05 -15.91 7.05
N SER A 121 -13.32 -16.72 7.81
CA SER A 121 -13.77 -18.07 8.17
C SER A 121 -14.88 -17.99 9.23
N ASP A 122 -15.84 -18.92 9.19
CA ASP A 122 -16.98 -18.97 10.11
C ASP A 122 -16.60 -19.18 11.59
N HIS A 123 -15.34 -19.50 11.89
CA HIS A 123 -14.81 -19.70 13.25
C HIS A 123 -14.11 -18.45 13.82
N GLY A 124 -14.77 -17.28 13.78
CA GLY A 124 -14.24 -16.07 14.42
C GLY A 124 -14.88 -15.80 15.77
N VAL A 125 -14.14 -15.16 16.68
CA VAL A 125 -14.67 -14.68 17.97
C VAL A 125 -15.14 -13.23 17.76
N TYR A 126 -16.34 -12.93 18.26
CA TYR A 126 -16.93 -11.57 18.30
C TYR A 126 -16.67 -10.95 19.67
#